data_AF-A0A920KV99-F1
#
_entry.id   AF-A0A920KV99-F1
#
_cell.length_a   1.000
_cell.length_b   1.000
_cell.length_c   1.000
_cell.angle_alpha   90.00
_cell.angle_beta   90.00
_cell.angle_gamma   90.00
#
_symmetry.space_group_name_H-M   'P 1'
#
loop_
_entity.id
_entity.type
_entity.pdbx_description
1 polymer ?
#
loop_
_entity_poly.entity_id
_entity_poly.type
_entity_poly.pdbx_seq_one_letter_code
_entity_poly.pdbx_strand_id
1 'polypeptide(L)' 'MTKPQTLILGLESSCDETAAAIVRSDRTILAQQVASSAALHAEHGGVVPEIAARQHLDVSIK' A
#
# COMPACT_ATOMS: atom_id res chain seq x y z
N MET A 1 -11.30 -34.03 1.10
CA MET A 1 -10.59 -33.12 2.04
C MET A 1 -10.01 -31.97 1.25
N THR A 2 -10.49 -30.75 1.45
CA THR A 2 -9.92 -29.55 0.84
C THR A 2 -8.60 -29.23 1.53
N LYS A 3 -7.51 -29.13 0.76
CA LYS A 3 -6.20 -28.73 1.27
C LYS A 3 -6.32 -27.38 2.00
N PRO A 4 -5.72 -27.20 3.20
CA PRO A 4 -5.71 -25.91 3.87
C PRO A 4 -5.11 -24.88 2.92
N GLN A 5 -5.81 -23.77 2.77
CA GLN A 5 -5.42 -22.71 1.86
C GLN A 5 -4.40 -21.82 2.55
N THR A 6 -3.22 -21.67 1.95
CA THR A 6 -2.16 -20.83 2.48
C THR A 6 -2.55 -19.37 2.32
N LEU A 7 -2.38 -18.58 3.37
CA LEU A 7 -2.46 -17.12 3.33
C LEU A 7 -1.08 -16.54 3.10
N ILE A 8 -1.01 -15.55 2.22
CA ILE A 8 0.23 -14.89 1.79
C ILE A 8 0.04 -13.39 2.03
N LEU A 9 0.99 -12.76 2.73
CA LEU A 9 1.09 -11.32 2.87
C LEU A 9 2.05 -10.79 1.81
N GLY A 10 1.55 -9.97 0.88
CA GLY A 10 2.35 -9.23 -0.08
C GLY A 10 2.59 -7.81 0.42
N LEU A 11 3.82 -7.33 0.30
CA LEU A 11 4.24 -5.96 0.57
C LEU A 11 4.95 -5.42 -0.67
N GLU A 12 4.61 -4.18 -1.05
CA GLU A 12 5.21 -3.47 -2.18
C GLU A 12 5.62 -2.06 -1.74
N SER A 13 6.86 -1.66 -2.05
CA SER A 13 7.42 -0.38 -1.61
C SER A 13 8.56 0.12 -2.53
N SER A 14 8.59 -0.29 -3.80
CA SER A 14 9.73 -0.05 -4.70
C SER A 14 9.74 1.32 -5.40
N CYS A 15 8.60 2.01 -5.48
CA CYS A 15 8.45 3.27 -6.20
C CYS A 15 7.83 4.36 -5.28
N ASP A 16 6.74 5.01 -5.69
CA ASP A 16 6.06 6.08 -4.93
C ASP A 16 4.80 5.59 -4.17
N GLU A 17 4.59 4.28 -4.18
CA GLU A 17 3.41 3.61 -3.64
C GLU A 17 3.85 2.59 -2.60
N THR A 18 3.18 2.63 -1.44
CA THR A 18 3.31 1.60 -0.42
C THR A 18 2.03 0.79 -0.42
N ALA A 19 2.11 -0.53 -0.61
CA ALA A 19 0.93 -1.39 -0.65
C ALA A 19 1.10 -2.66 0.19
N ALA A 20 -0.03 -3.14 0.71
CA ALA A 20 -0.12 -4.40 1.42
C ALA A 20 -1.36 -5.18 0.95
N ALA A 21 -1.22 -6.49 0.77
CA ALA A 21 -2.32 -7.36 0.38
C ALA A 21 -2.28 -8.72 1.08
N ILE A 22 -3.44 -9.25 1.43
CA ILE A 22 -3.60 -10.64 1.89
C ILE A 22 -4.23 -11.43 0.76
N VAL A 23 -3.51 -12.42 0.26
CA VAL A 23 -3.97 -13.31 -0.81
C VAL A 23 -3.97 -14.76 -0.35
N ARG A 24 -4.87 -15.54 -0.93
CA ARG A 24 -4.96 -16.98 -0.74
C ARG A 24 -4.19 -17.70 -1.85
N SER A 25 -3.68 -18.90 -1.58
CA SER A 25 -2.95 -19.73 -2.56
C SER A 25 -3.73 -20.06 -3.83
N ASP A 26 -5.06 -19.94 -3.82
CA ASP A 26 -5.93 -20.07 -5.01
C ASP A 26 -6.03 -18.78 -5.85
N ARG A 27 -5.20 -17.77 -5.54
CA ARG A 27 -5.14 -16.44 -6.15
C ARG A 27 -6.31 -15.52 -5.80
N THR A 28 -7.13 -15.88 -4.81
CA THR A 28 -8.15 -14.97 -4.26
C THR A 28 -7.51 -13.85 -3.45
N ILE A 29 -7.88 -12.61 -3.73
CA ILE A 29 -7.52 -11.45 -2.90
C ILE A 29 -8.56 -11.31 -1.78
N LEU A 30 -8.11 -11.30 -0.52
CA LEU A 30 -8.98 -11.16 0.65
C LEU A 30 -9.06 -9.72 1.13
N ALA A 31 -7.92 -9.01 1.08
CA ALA A 31 -7.82 -7.60 1.43
C ALA A 31 -6.63 -6.98 0.71
N GLN A 32 -6.73 -5.69 0.39
CA GLN A 32 -5.61 -4.90 -0.10
C GLN A 32 -5.76 -3.44 0.33
N GLN A 33 -4.64 -2.78 0.52
CA GLN A 33 -4.54 -1.33 0.67
C GLN A 33 -3.34 -0.82 -0.11
N VAL A 34 -3.54 0.31 -0.77
CA VAL A 34 -2.49 1.04 -1.48
C VAL A 34 -2.46 2.44 -0.89
N ALA A 35 -1.41 2.74 -0.14
CA ALA A 35 -1.05 4.10 0.21
C ALA A 35 -0.31 4.68 -1.01
N SER A 36 -1.09 5.24 -1.92
CA SER A 36 -0.55 5.99 -3.06
C SER A 36 -0.30 7.43 -2.62
N SER A 37 0.91 7.94 -2.86
CA SER A 37 1.17 9.38 -2.75
C SER A 37 0.32 10.19 -3.76
N ALA A 38 -0.36 9.58 -4.73
CA ALA A 38 -1.18 10.30 -5.71
C ALA A 38 -2.49 10.87 -5.12
N ALA A 39 -3.08 10.27 -4.08
CA ALA A 39 -4.35 10.72 -3.52
C ALA A 39 -4.27 12.09 -2.81
N LEU A 40 -3.07 12.49 -2.37
CA LEU A 40 -2.80 13.81 -1.80
C LEU A 40 -2.44 14.89 -2.83
N HIS A 41 -2.16 14.51 -4.07
CA HIS A 41 -1.70 15.42 -5.12
C HIS A 41 -2.73 15.64 -6.25
N ALA A 42 -3.88 14.96 -6.17
CA ALA A 42 -4.98 15.12 -7.12
C ALA A 42 -5.62 16.53 -7.10
N GLU A 43 -5.51 17.29 -6.01
CA GLU A 43 -6.00 18.67 -5.91
C GLU A 43 -5.01 19.71 -6.49
N HIS A 44 -3.74 19.35 -6.74
CA HIS A 44 -2.68 20.31 -7.06
C HIS A 44 -1.87 20.04 -8.34
N GLY A 45 -2.25 19.03 -9.14
CA GLY A 45 -1.69 18.84 -10.49
C GLY A 45 -0.23 18.36 -10.54
N GLY A 46 0.30 17.82 -9.46
CA GLY A 46 1.65 17.26 -9.41
C GLY A 46 2.20 17.09 -7.99
N VAL A 47 3.32 16.37 -7.87
CA VAL A 47 4.01 16.11 -6.60
C VAL A 47 4.66 17.39 -6.08
N VAL A 48 4.28 17.80 -4.87
CA VAL A 48 4.88 18.90 -4.10
C VAL A 48 5.91 18.29 -3.14
N PRO A 49 7.22 18.43 -3.42
CA PRO A 49 8.27 17.71 -2.69
C PRO A 49 8.29 17.98 -1.18
N GLU A 50 7.85 19.18 -0.75
CA GLU A 50 7.83 19.55 0.68
C GLU A 50 6.76 18.81 1.50
N ILE A 51 5.61 18.49 0.90
CA ILE A 51 4.51 17.78 1.60
C ILE A 51 4.84 16.29 1.73
N ALA A 52 5.39 15.68 0.68
CA ALA A 52 5.83 14.28 0.69
C ALA A 52 6.91 14.03 1.76
N ALA A 53 7.86 14.95 1.92
CA ALA A 53 8.90 14.85 2.95
C ALA A 53 8.34 14.90 4.38
N ARG A 54 7.28 15.69 4.64
CA ARG A 54 6.64 15.76 5.97
C ARG A 54 5.84 14.50 6.30
N GLN A 55 5.18 13.88 5.32
CA GLN A 55 4.39 12.66 5.55
C GLN A 55 5.24 11.45 5.88
N HIS A 56 6.45 11.34 5.30
CA HIS A 56 7.40 10.30 5.70
C HIS A 56 7.81 10.40 7.18
N LEU A 57 7.76 11.60 7.78
CA LEU A 57 8.06 11.78 9.21
C LEU A 57 6.84 11.50 10.11
N ASP A 58 5.62 11.77 9.64
CA ASP A 58 4.39 11.71 10.45
C ASP A 58 3.79 10.29 10.57
N VAL A 59 4.13 9.37 9.65
CA VAL A 59 3.66 7.96 9.68
C VAL A 59 4.31 7.13 10.80
N SER A 60 5.28 7.68 11.55
CA SER A 60 6.01 6.90 12.56
C SER A 60 5.33 6.72 13.91
N ILE A 61 4.24 7.43 14.25
CA ILE A 61 3.51 7.17 15.52
C ILE A 61 2.01 7.41 15.38
N LYS A 62 1.26 6.38 14.99
CA LYS A 62 -0.02 6.05 15.64
C LYS A 62 -0.48 4.62 15.37
#